data_AF-A0A814YP72-F1
#
_entry.id   AF-A0A814YP72-F1
#
_cell.length_a   1.000
_cell.length_b   1.000
_cell.length_c   1.000
_cell.angle_alpha   90.00
_cell.angle_beta   90.00
_cell.angle_gamma   90.00
#
_symmetry.space_group_name_H-M   'P 1'
#
loop_
_entity.id
_entity.type
_entity.pdbx_description
1 polymer ?
#
loop_
_entity_poly.entity_id
_entity_poly.type
_entity_poly.pdbx_seq_one_letter_code
_entity_poly.pdbx_strand_id
1 'polypeptide(L)'
;MHRNDAESDEYIETAYSYEKARWLHLFQVNKSLKLVREMQQRVEDTKGIVLSSLSQECQELAVRCDCTSLSYIFALPECYTEARRAIIALQTWLIEDTKYTSFIQTSLKVLDEKYIEAKKIFELGKAHLSQAEHRADSFRIQLNKAEQENEINEKKLEELEERLNTKERDYLSKRLTFEVYEDQLKKMLKAAEDKNDDIDNHLSIERFQQEVKQFLKELPKLKSQMDALQGRIEFLKQRKQELLTMRTEYRKLNHDVQLALEDKILKENEFDRVTNCRQVIRNIYKCRATDDLPQKIFYALPVKSKNSGEDYNDDLSKAMRLTSKYIGRDWSRLYWQLPFYPLRGKEEVSKDINYIDDKYHRGDVYRDQATDVLNKWRRFHTRAKLEDLIQALRYIHRFDIIQIIDRCILKPKRLLHKEQEEIDPRKKEIEDLNRKLNRLFEKIHTGAIKTHDTS
;
A
#
# COMPACT_ATOMS: atom_id res chain seq x y z
N MET A 1 4.08 11.27 -21.88
CA MET A 1 3.25 10.26 -21.18
C MET A 1 3.85 8.90 -21.47
N HIS A 2 4.73 8.42 -20.58
CA HIS A 2 5.26 7.07 -20.68
C HIS A 2 4.09 6.08 -20.55
N ARG A 3 4.04 5.10 -21.45
CA ARG A 3 3.20 3.91 -21.29
C ARG A 3 3.67 3.24 -20.00
N ASN A 4 2.95 3.48 -18.92
CA ASN A 4 3.05 2.64 -17.73
C ASN A 4 2.56 1.26 -18.15
N ASP A 5 3.40 0.24 -17.93
CA ASP A 5 3.04 -1.15 -18.14
C ASP A 5 1.91 -1.52 -17.16
N ALA A 6 0.68 -1.33 -17.64
CA ALA A 6 -0.57 -1.54 -16.91
C ALA A 6 -0.80 -3.00 -16.50
N GLU A 7 0.05 -3.93 -16.97
CA GLU A 7 -0.02 -5.35 -16.64
C GLU A 7 0.67 -5.69 -15.31
N SER A 8 1.47 -4.79 -14.72
CA SER A 8 2.20 -5.13 -13.49
C SER A 8 1.55 -4.60 -12.20
N ASP A 9 0.88 -3.45 -12.22
CA ASP A 9 0.39 -2.77 -11.01
C ASP A 9 -1.09 -3.04 -10.72
N GLU A 10 -1.37 -4.16 -10.06
CA GLU A 10 -2.69 -4.61 -9.55
C GLU A 10 -3.46 -3.47 -8.82
N TYR A 11 -2.75 -2.52 -8.22
CA TYR A 11 -3.36 -1.40 -7.50
C TYR A 11 -3.86 -0.27 -8.42
N ILE A 12 -3.16 -0.02 -9.52
CA ILE A 12 -3.58 0.95 -10.54
C ILE A 12 -4.73 0.36 -11.37
N GLU A 13 -4.84 -0.96 -11.41
CA GLU A 13 -5.93 -1.69 -12.08
C GLU A 13 -7.32 -1.27 -11.59
N THR A 14 -7.48 -0.93 -10.30
CA THR A 14 -8.78 -0.43 -9.79
C THR A 14 -9.18 0.90 -10.45
N ALA A 15 -8.22 1.81 -10.62
CA ALA A 15 -8.47 3.10 -11.26
C ALA A 15 -8.66 2.95 -12.78
N TYR A 16 -7.84 2.10 -13.40
CA TYR A 16 -7.95 1.79 -14.82
C TYR A 16 -9.28 1.11 -15.17
N SER A 17 -9.71 0.12 -14.37
CA SER A 17 -10.97 -0.59 -14.54
C SER A 17 -12.18 0.32 -14.42
N TYR A 18 -12.15 1.26 -13.47
CA TYR A 18 -13.19 2.28 -13.35
C TYR A 18 -13.25 3.18 -14.60
N GLU A 19 -12.11 3.65 -15.10
CA GLU A 19 -12.09 4.50 -16.30
C GLU A 19 -12.59 3.73 -17.54
N LYS A 20 -12.24 2.44 -17.66
CA LYS A 20 -12.77 1.55 -18.71
C LYS A 20 -14.30 1.40 -18.62
N ALA A 21 -14.84 1.18 -17.41
CA ALA A 21 -16.28 1.08 -17.19
C ALA A 21 -16.99 2.39 -17.53
N ARG A 22 -16.44 3.52 -17.10
CA ARG A 22 -16.94 4.86 -17.44
C ARG A 22 -17.01 5.09 -18.95
N TRP A 23 -15.96 4.72 -19.69
CA TRP A 23 -15.96 4.79 -21.16
C TRP A 23 -17.04 3.93 -21.80
N LEU A 24 -17.25 2.71 -21.29
CA LEU A 24 -18.28 1.81 -21.79
C LEU A 24 -19.69 2.40 -21.59
N HIS A 25 -19.98 2.93 -20.41
CA HIS A 25 -21.27 3.58 -20.13
C HIS A 25 -21.48 4.82 -21.00
N LEU A 26 -20.45 5.66 -21.15
CA LEU A 26 -20.52 6.85 -22.00
C LEU A 26 -20.77 6.48 -23.48
N PHE A 27 -20.10 5.43 -23.97
CA PHE A 27 -20.32 4.91 -25.30
C PHE A 27 -21.76 4.43 -25.50
N GLN A 28 -22.32 3.68 -24.53
CA GLN A 28 -23.70 3.22 -24.58
C GLN A 28 -24.70 4.38 -24.62
N VAL A 29 -24.52 5.40 -23.77
CA VAL A 29 -25.35 6.60 -23.75
C VAL A 29 -25.32 7.32 -25.10
N ASN A 30 -24.12 7.56 -25.64
CA ASN A 30 -23.96 8.22 -26.93
C ASN A 30 -24.57 7.41 -28.08
N LYS A 31 -24.43 6.08 -28.05
CA LYS A 31 -25.05 5.18 -29.03
C LYS A 31 -26.57 5.30 -29.02
N SER A 32 -27.20 5.20 -27.84
CA SER A 32 -28.66 5.31 -27.71
C SER A 32 -29.17 6.70 -28.10
N LEU A 33 -28.50 7.78 -27.69
CA LEU A 33 -28.87 9.14 -28.09
C LEU A 33 -28.71 9.37 -29.60
N LYS A 34 -27.70 8.77 -30.23
CA LYS A 34 -27.54 8.82 -31.68
C LYS A 34 -28.69 8.13 -32.40
N LEU A 35 -29.12 6.96 -31.93
CA LEU A 35 -30.28 6.25 -32.50
C LEU A 35 -31.58 7.05 -32.38
N VAL A 36 -31.80 7.72 -31.24
CA VAL A 36 -32.95 8.64 -31.07
C VAL A 36 -32.92 9.78 -32.09
N ARG A 37 -31.76 10.42 -32.30
CA ARG A 37 -31.60 11.48 -33.30
C ARG A 37 -31.80 10.98 -34.73
N GLU A 38 -31.28 9.80 -35.05
CA GLU A 38 -31.48 9.17 -36.36
C GLU A 38 -32.96 8.84 -36.60
N MET A 39 -33.68 8.37 -35.58
CA MET A 39 -35.13 8.11 -35.68
C MET A 39 -35.92 9.40 -35.86
N GLN A 40 -35.59 10.46 -35.12
CA GLN A 40 -36.18 11.78 -35.32
C GLN A 40 -35.97 12.26 -36.77
N GLN A 41 -34.74 12.18 -37.27
CA GLN A 41 -34.42 12.62 -38.62
C GLN A 41 -35.16 11.79 -39.70
N ARG A 42 -35.33 10.48 -39.50
CA ARG A 42 -36.11 9.63 -40.43
C ARG A 42 -37.59 9.99 -40.47
N VAL A 43 -38.16 10.42 -39.35
CA VAL A 43 -39.54 10.94 -39.29
C VAL A 43 -39.64 12.26 -40.04
N GLU A 44 -38.68 13.17 -39.85
CA GLU A 44 -38.65 14.49 -40.50
C GLU A 44 -38.39 14.41 -42.02
N ASP A 45 -37.52 13.51 -42.46
CA ASP A 45 -37.11 13.34 -43.87
C ASP A 45 -38.18 12.68 -44.76
N THR A 46 -39.37 12.33 -44.25
CA THR A 46 -40.45 11.60 -44.95
C THR A 46 -40.05 10.24 -45.55
N LYS A 47 -38.88 9.70 -45.19
CA LYS A 47 -38.37 8.40 -45.69
C LYS A 47 -39.13 7.18 -45.16
N GLY A 48 -40.07 7.39 -44.24
CA GLY A 48 -40.79 6.32 -43.56
C GLY A 48 -39.89 5.54 -42.59
N ILE A 49 -40.50 4.75 -41.73
CA ILE A 49 -39.80 3.88 -40.78
C ILE A 49 -40.05 2.45 -41.20
N VAL A 50 -39.00 1.67 -41.42
CA VAL A 50 -39.13 0.24 -41.72
C VAL A 50 -39.16 -0.52 -40.40
N LEU A 51 -40.07 -1.49 -40.26
CA LEU A 51 -40.23 -2.29 -39.03
C LEU A 51 -38.92 -3.00 -38.63
N SER A 52 -38.14 -3.48 -39.59
CA SER A 52 -36.84 -4.13 -39.36
C SER A 52 -35.76 -3.20 -38.80
N SER A 53 -35.96 -1.88 -38.85
CA SER A 53 -35.04 -0.89 -38.30
C SER A 53 -35.29 -0.55 -36.83
N LEU A 54 -36.38 -1.07 -36.24
CA LEU A 54 -36.72 -0.91 -34.84
C LEU A 54 -36.11 -2.02 -33.99
N SER A 55 -36.04 -1.81 -32.68
CA SER A 55 -35.66 -2.83 -31.71
C SER A 55 -36.59 -4.05 -31.76
N GLN A 56 -36.07 -5.20 -31.32
CA GLN A 56 -36.84 -6.45 -31.27
C GLN A 56 -38.11 -6.27 -30.42
N GLU A 57 -38.02 -5.52 -29.32
CA GLU A 57 -39.16 -5.24 -28.44
C GLU A 57 -40.28 -4.49 -29.18
N CYS A 58 -39.93 -3.50 -30.00
CA CYS A 58 -40.90 -2.76 -30.83
C CYS A 58 -41.46 -3.62 -31.98
N GLN A 59 -40.64 -4.48 -32.58
CA GLN A 59 -41.10 -5.41 -33.62
C GLN A 59 -42.13 -6.40 -33.08
N GLU A 60 -41.86 -7.00 -31.92
CA GLU A 60 -42.79 -7.92 -31.26
C GLU A 60 -44.09 -7.23 -30.82
N LEU A 61 -44.02 -5.96 -30.39
CA LEU A 61 -45.20 -5.19 -30.05
C LEU A 61 -46.06 -4.89 -31.28
N ALA A 62 -45.43 -4.54 -32.42
CA ALA A 62 -46.12 -4.31 -33.67
C ALA A 62 -46.83 -5.57 -34.20
N VAL A 63 -46.20 -6.74 -34.05
CA VAL A 63 -46.82 -8.03 -34.38
C VAL A 63 -48.00 -8.34 -33.45
N ARG A 64 -47.83 -8.14 -32.13
CA ARG A 64 -48.89 -8.38 -31.14
C ARG A 64 -50.12 -7.50 -31.34
N CYS A 65 -49.94 -6.27 -31.80
CA CYS A 65 -51.01 -5.31 -32.05
C CYS A 65 -51.55 -5.34 -33.49
N ASP A 66 -51.08 -6.27 -34.34
CA ASP A 66 -51.43 -6.34 -35.77
C ASP A 66 -51.23 -5.01 -36.53
N CYS A 67 -50.17 -4.29 -36.16
CA CYS A 67 -49.85 -2.95 -36.66
C CYS A 67 -48.51 -2.94 -37.43
N THR A 68 -48.12 -4.08 -38.00
CA THR A 68 -46.85 -4.26 -38.73
C THR A 68 -46.72 -3.33 -39.95
N SER A 69 -47.86 -2.98 -40.58
CA SER A 69 -47.95 -2.02 -41.68
C SER A 69 -47.91 -0.54 -41.25
N LEU A 70 -48.07 -0.26 -39.95
CA LEU A 70 -48.07 1.09 -39.35
C LEU A 70 -46.82 1.32 -38.48
N SER A 71 -45.66 0.93 -39.01
CA SER A 71 -44.35 1.02 -38.34
C SER A 71 -43.98 2.43 -37.84
N TYR A 72 -44.53 3.49 -38.44
CA TYR A 72 -44.28 4.86 -37.99
C TYR A 72 -44.81 5.13 -36.57
N ILE A 73 -45.88 4.45 -36.14
CA ILE A 73 -46.46 4.61 -34.79
C ILE A 73 -45.46 4.14 -33.72
N PHE A 74 -44.57 3.21 -34.08
CA PHE A 74 -43.57 2.64 -33.19
C PHE A 74 -42.29 3.46 -33.08
N ALA A 75 -42.16 4.59 -33.81
CA ALA A 75 -41.04 5.52 -33.67
C ALA A 75 -40.89 6.04 -32.24
N LEU A 76 -42.02 6.43 -31.64
CA LEU A 76 -42.05 7.01 -30.31
C LEU A 76 -41.73 5.96 -29.22
N PRO A 77 -42.36 4.76 -29.21
CA PRO A 77 -41.93 3.64 -28.36
C PRO A 77 -40.45 3.28 -28.48
N GLU A 78 -39.89 3.29 -29.70
CA GLU A 78 -38.46 3.03 -29.93
C GLU A 78 -37.59 4.11 -29.28
N CYS A 79 -37.91 5.39 -29.50
CA CYS A 79 -37.21 6.50 -28.88
C CYS A 79 -37.27 6.44 -27.35
N TYR A 80 -38.40 6.06 -26.77
CA TYR A 80 -38.52 5.83 -25.33
C TYR A 80 -37.67 4.66 -24.84
N THR A 81 -37.58 3.59 -25.62
CA THR A 81 -36.76 2.41 -25.28
C THR A 81 -35.28 2.77 -25.28
N GLU A 82 -34.80 3.48 -26.30
CA GLU A 82 -33.41 3.95 -26.36
C GLU A 82 -33.10 5.02 -25.30
N ALA A 83 -34.00 5.97 -25.05
CA ALA A 83 -33.85 6.93 -23.97
C ALA A 83 -33.77 6.24 -22.60
N ARG A 84 -34.60 5.21 -22.37
CA ARG A 84 -34.55 4.39 -21.16
C ARG A 84 -33.22 3.64 -21.03
N ARG A 85 -32.69 3.05 -22.12
CA ARG A 85 -31.38 2.39 -22.13
C ARG A 85 -30.25 3.37 -21.75
N ALA A 86 -30.27 4.59 -22.29
CA ALA A 86 -29.33 5.64 -21.91
C ALA A 86 -29.44 6.03 -20.42
N ILE A 87 -30.65 6.18 -19.89
CA ILE A 87 -30.88 6.49 -18.47
C ILE A 87 -30.37 5.36 -17.57
N ILE A 88 -30.62 4.10 -17.94
CA ILE A 88 -30.12 2.93 -17.20
C ILE A 88 -28.58 2.92 -17.18
N ALA A 89 -27.93 3.17 -18.31
CA ALA A 89 -26.46 3.25 -18.37
C ALA A 89 -25.91 4.38 -17.47
N LEU A 90 -26.55 5.56 -17.48
CA LEU A 90 -26.18 6.66 -16.57
C LEU A 90 -26.40 6.31 -15.10
N GLN A 91 -27.51 5.64 -14.76
CA GLN A 91 -27.80 5.22 -13.40
C GLN A 91 -26.78 4.19 -12.91
N THR A 92 -26.42 3.21 -13.75
CA THR A 92 -25.37 2.23 -13.44
C THR A 92 -24.04 2.91 -13.20
N TRP A 93 -23.64 3.85 -14.07
CA TRP A 93 -22.42 4.64 -13.86
C TRP A 93 -22.44 5.42 -12.55
N LEU A 94 -23.56 6.07 -12.18
CA LEU A 94 -23.67 6.77 -10.90
C LEU A 94 -23.52 5.83 -9.70
N ILE A 95 -24.11 4.63 -9.76
CA ILE A 95 -23.95 3.61 -8.72
C ILE A 95 -22.49 3.17 -8.60
N GLU A 96 -21.80 2.94 -9.72
CA GLU A 96 -20.37 2.61 -9.73
C GLU A 96 -19.49 3.76 -9.22
N ASP A 97 -19.80 5.01 -9.58
CA ASP A 97 -19.08 6.21 -9.13
C ASP A 97 -19.18 6.40 -7.61
N THR A 98 -20.36 6.15 -7.03
CA THR A 98 -20.54 6.22 -5.57
C THR A 98 -19.69 5.17 -4.84
N LYS A 99 -19.59 3.96 -5.40
CA LYS A 99 -18.77 2.87 -4.85
C LYS A 99 -17.27 3.07 -5.10
N TYR A 100 -16.89 3.79 -6.16
CA TYR A 100 -15.49 4.01 -6.53
C TYR A 100 -14.67 4.66 -5.42
N THR A 101 -15.26 5.60 -4.68
CA THR A 101 -14.58 6.26 -3.56
C THR A 101 -14.23 5.27 -2.45
N SER A 102 -15.16 4.34 -2.11
CA SER A 102 -14.88 3.28 -1.14
C SER A 102 -13.85 2.27 -1.66
N PHE A 103 -13.86 1.96 -2.96
CA PHE A 103 -12.87 1.07 -3.55
C PHE A 103 -11.46 1.66 -3.49
N ILE A 104 -11.30 2.94 -3.88
CA ILE A 104 -10.01 3.65 -3.75
C ILE A 104 -9.54 3.66 -2.30
N GLN A 105 -10.45 3.92 -1.34
CA GLN A 105 -10.09 3.95 0.08
C GLN A 105 -9.59 2.58 0.57
N THR A 106 -10.21 1.48 0.14
CA THR A 106 -9.75 0.12 0.45
C THR A 106 -8.41 -0.16 -0.21
N SER A 107 -8.23 0.15 -1.49
CA SER A 107 -6.94 -0.03 -2.19
C SER A 107 -5.82 0.80 -1.55
N LEU A 108 -6.12 2.00 -1.06
CA LEU A 108 -5.18 2.84 -0.32
C LEU A 108 -4.74 2.18 0.99
N LYS A 109 -5.66 1.57 1.75
CA LYS A 109 -5.33 0.86 3.00
C LYS A 109 -4.40 -0.32 2.73
N VAL A 110 -4.72 -1.14 1.73
CA VAL A 110 -3.86 -2.28 1.33
C VAL A 110 -2.47 -1.80 0.89
N LEU A 111 -2.40 -0.69 0.15
CA LEU A 111 -1.13 -0.08 -0.23
C LEU A 111 -0.36 0.53 0.92
N ASP A 112 -1.04 1.11 1.91
CA ASP A 112 -0.41 1.63 3.13
C ASP A 112 0.23 0.48 3.93
N GLU A 113 -0.44 -0.68 4.02
CA GLU A 113 0.09 -1.89 4.64
C GLU A 113 1.31 -2.42 3.87
N LYS A 114 1.20 -2.59 2.55
CA LYS A 114 2.32 -3.01 1.70
C LYS A 114 3.49 -2.03 1.73
N TYR A 115 3.23 -0.73 1.83
CA TYR A 115 4.29 0.28 1.97
C TYR A 115 5.06 0.10 3.28
N ILE A 116 4.38 -0.20 4.39
CA ILE A 116 5.03 -0.45 5.68
C ILE A 116 5.91 -1.71 5.60
N GLU A 117 5.40 -2.78 4.98
CA GLU A 117 6.14 -4.02 4.77
C GLU A 117 7.36 -3.84 3.86
N ALA A 118 7.16 -3.24 2.67
CA ALA A 118 8.23 -2.95 1.72
C ALA A 118 9.31 -2.04 2.33
N LYS A 119 8.92 -1.03 3.13
CA LYS A 119 9.86 -0.18 3.86
C LYS A 119 10.72 -1.00 4.83
N LYS A 120 10.10 -1.92 5.59
CA LYS A 120 10.82 -2.77 6.53
C LYS A 120 11.81 -3.68 5.82
N ILE A 121 11.40 -4.29 4.70
CA ILE A 121 12.25 -5.16 3.87
C ILE A 121 13.42 -4.36 3.28
N PHE A 122 13.17 -3.16 2.79
CA PHE A 122 14.19 -2.26 2.25
C PHE A 122 15.24 -1.87 3.30
N GLU A 123 14.80 -1.44 4.50
CA GLU A 123 15.73 -1.09 5.59
C GLU A 123 16.56 -2.31 6.05
N LEU A 124 15.96 -3.52 6.06
CA LEU A 124 16.71 -4.75 6.33
C LEU A 124 17.76 -5.04 5.26
N GLY A 125 17.43 -4.85 3.97
CA GLY A 125 18.39 -4.99 2.87
C GLY A 125 19.54 -3.99 2.98
N LYS A 126 19.23 -2.74 3.32
CA LYS A 126 20.23 -1.68 3.57
C LYS A 126 21.15 -2.01 4.75
N ALA A 127 20.60 -2.53 5.84
CA ALA A 127 21.39 -2.96 6.99
C ALA A 127 22.30 -4.15 6.65
N HIS A 128 21.80 -5.11 5.87
CA HIS A 128 22.58 -6.25 5.41
C HIS A 128 23.77 -5.83 4.55
N LEU A 129 23.55 -4.93 3.58
CA LEU A 129 24.62 -4.35 2.76
C LEU A 129 25.68 -3.65 3.63
N SER A 130 25.26 -2.78 4.55
CA SER A 130 26.20 -2.07 5.43
C SER A 130 27.03 -3.04 6.31
N GLN A 131 26.41 -4.13 6.80
CA GLN A 131 27.11 -5.15 7.56
C GLN A 131 28.10 -5.95 6.71
N ALA A 132 27.77 -6.22 5.44
CA ALA A 132 28.66 -6.88 4.50
C ALA A 132 29.85 -5.97 4.15
N GLU A 133 29.61 -4.69 3.85
CA GLU A 133 30.63 -3.68 3.57
C GLU A 133 31.60 -3.52 4.76
N HIS A 134 31.08 -3.36 5.98
CA HIS A 134 31.92 -3.24 7.17
C HIS A 134 32.78 -4.49 7.39
N ARG A 135 32.24 -5.69 7.16
CA ARG A 135 33.00 -6.94 7.24
C ARG A 135 34.11 -6.99 6.19
N ALA A 136 33.80 -6.66 4.94
CA ALA A 136 34.77 -6.62 3.85
C ALA A 136 35.86 -5.57 4.10
N ASP A 137 35.51 -4.37 4.59
CA ASP A 137 36.46 -3.30 4.88
C ASP A 137 37.40 -3.64 6.05
N SER A 138 36.85 -4.21 7.13
CA SER A 138 37.65 -4.69 8.26
C SER A 138 38.65 -5.76 7.81
N PHE A 139 38.19 -6.70 6.98
CA PHE A 139 39.05 -7.75 6.42
C PHE A 139 40.08 -7.21 5.44
N ARG A 140 39.73 -6.20 4.62
CA ARG A 140 40.66 -5.50 3.72
C ARG A 140 41.81 -4.87 4.49
N ILE A 141 41.53 -4.23 5.63
CA ILE A 141 42.56 -3.63 6.48
C ILE A 141 43.53 -4.71 6.99
N GLN A 142 43.01 -5.86 7.41
CA GLN A 142 43.83 -6.99 7.85
C GLN A 142 44.68 -7.56 6.71
N LEU A 143 44.08 -7.72 5.53
CA LEU A 143 44.77 -8.18 4.32
C LEU A 143 45.90 -7.22 3.93
N ASN A 144 45.65 -5.91 3.89
CA ASN A 144 46.67 -4.92 3.56
C ASN A 144 47.86 -4.95 4.53
N LYS A 145 47.61 -5.14 5.84
CA LYS A 145 48.67 -5.32 6.84
C LYS A 145 49.48 -6.58 6.57
N ALA A 146 48.82 -7.70 6.29
CA ALA A 146 49.49 -8.95 5.95
C ALA A 146 50.31 -8.84 4.64
N GLU A 147 49.81 -8.10 3.64
CA GLU A 147 50.51 -7.84 2.38
C GLU A 147 51.79 -7.01 2.60
N GLN A 148 51.71 -5.95 3.40
CA GLN A 148 52.90 -5.16 3.78
C GLN A 148 53.92 -6.00 4.54
N GLU A 149 53.49 -6.84 5.49
CA GLU A 149 54.38 -7.77 6.18
C GLU A 149 55.02 -8.78 5.22
N ASN A 150 54.25 -9.27 4.25
CA ASN A 150 54.73 -10.24 3.27
C ASN A 150 55.76 -9.65 2.31
N GLU A 151 55.63 -8.40 1.88
CA GLU A 151 56.67 -7.72 1.08
C GLU A 151 58.03 -7.67 1.80
N ILE A 152 58.01 -7.42 3.11
CA ILE A 152 59.23 -7.44 3.94
C ILE A 152 59.76 -8.89 4.08
N ASN A 153 58.86 -9.85 4.24
CA ASN A 153 59.21 -11.26 4.38
C ASN A 153 59.73 -11.88 3.08
N GLU A 154 59.29 -11.44 1.90
CA GLU A 154 59.81 -11.89 0.61
C GLU A 154 61.27 -11.49 0.42
N LYS A 155 61.64 -10.23 0.76
CA LYS A 155 63.05 -9.80 0.74
C LYS A 155 63.90 -10.63 1.70
N LYS A 156 63.39 -10.89 2.91
CA LYS A 156 64.08 -11.75 3.90
C LYS A 156 64.19 -13.19 3.43
N LEU A 157 63.19 -13.70 2.70
CA LEU A 157 63.19 -15.05 2.15
C LEU A 157 64.30 -15.18 1.11
N GLU A 158 64.41 -14.22 0.18
CA GLU A 158 65.49 -14.18 -0.83
C GLU A 158 66.88 -14.15 -0.16
N GLU A 159 67.08 -13.29 0.84
CA GLU A 159 68.34 -13.23 1.60
C GLU A 159 68.66 -14.56 2.33
N LEU A 160 67.64 -15.22 2.89
CA LEU A 160 67.81 -16.50 3.57
C LEU A 160 68.08 -17.64 2.60
N GLU A 161 67.46 -17.64 1.42
CA GLU A 161 67.70 -18.62 0.36
C GLU A 161 69.12 -18.46 -0.22
N GLU A 162 69.60 -17.24 -0.43
CA GLU A 162 71.01 -16.99 -0.81
C GLU A 162 72.01 -17.45 0.25
N ARG A 163 71.71 -17.18 1.54
CA ARG A 163 72.54 -17.65 2.66
C ARG A 163 72.53 -19.17 2.77
N LEU A 164 71.38 -19.81 2.59
CA LEU A 164 71.27 -21.28 2.58
C LEU A 164 72.10 -21.85 1.43
N ASN A 165 71.95 -21.33 0.21
CA ASN A 165 72.72 -21.76 -0.96
C ASN A 165 74.24 -21.63 -0.74
N THR A 166 74.68 -20.55 -0.09
CA THR A 166 76.09 -20.35 0.25
C THR A 166 76.55 -21.39 1.27
N LYS A 167 75.75 -21.66 2.31
CA LYS A 167 76.06 -22.66 3.34
C LYS A 167 76.01 -24.09 2.82
N GLU A 168 75.12 -24.39 1.88
CA GLU A 168 75.06 -25.67 1.18
C GLU A 168 76.33 -25.91 0.37
N ARG A 169 76.80 -24.89 -0.37
CA ARG A 169 78.09 -24.98 -1.07
C ARG A 169 79.26 -25.16 -0.12
N ASP A 170 79.31 -24.39 0.98
CA ASP A 170 80.35 -24.53 2.02
C ASP A 170 80.35 -25.94 2.62
N TYR A 171 79.18 -26.48 2.95
CA TYR A 171 79.00 -27.81 3.51
C TYR A 171 79.43 -28.89 2.53
N LEU A 172 78.99 -28.82 1.27
CA LEU A 172 79.38 -29.76 0.21
C LEU A 172 80.89 -29.72 -0.05
N SER A 173 81.48 -28.52 -0.14
CA SER A 173 82.92 -28.35 -0.33
C SER A 173 83.70 -28.94 0.84
N LYS A 174 83.32 -28.64 2.09
CA LYS A 174 83.99 -29.17 3.28
C LYS A 174 83.81 -30.67 3.45
N ARG A 175 82.65 -31.21 3.04
CA ARG A 175 82.39 -32.64 3.05
C ARG A 175 83.26 -33.36 2.02
N LEU A 176 83.39 -32.81 0.81
CA LEU A 176 84.26 -33.37 -0.22
C LEU A 176 85.73 -33.35 0.23
N THR A 177 86.20 -32.24 0.83
CA THR A 177 87.56 -32.20 1.39
C THR A 177 87.71 -33.21 2.52
N PHE A 178 86.75 -33.31 3.44
CA PHE A 178 86.78 -34.32 4.50
C PHE A 178 86.91 -35.74 3.93
N GLU A 179 86.13 -36.10 2.91
CA GLU A 179 86.20 -37.40 2.25
C GLU A 179 87.60 -37.64 1.65
N VAL A 180 88.20 -36.65 0.97
CA VAL A 180 89.57 -36.76 0.43
C VAL A 180 90.61 -36.94 1.53
N TYR A 181 90.53 -36.17 2.61
CA TYR A 181 91.45 -36.23 3.75
C TYR A 181 91.32 -37.55 4.53
N GLU A 182 90.10 -38.06 4.69
CA GLU A 182 89.84 -39.37 5.29
C GLU A 182 90.43 -40.50 4.44
N ASP A 183 90.29 -40.43 3.12
CA ASP A 183 90.83 -41.42 2.18
C ASP A 183 92.36 -41.39 2.13
N GLN A 184 92.96 -40.19 2.19
CA GLN A 184 94.41 -40.01 2.30
C GLN A 184 94.95 -40.54 3.64
N LEU A 185 94.28 -40.24 4.75
CA LEU A 185 94.62 -40.77 6.08
C LEU A 185 94.58 -42.31 6.08
N LYS A 186 93.54 -42.93 5.49
CA LYS A 186 93.44 -44.39 5.35
C LYS A 186 94.59 -44.97 4.53
N LYS A 187 95.01 -44.31 3.45
CA LYS A 187 96.16 -44.74 2.63
C LYS A 187 97.48 -44.62 3.40
N MET A 188 97.70 -43.54 4.15
CA MET A 188 98.91 -43.36 4.97
C MET A 188 98.98 -44.35 6.14
N LEU A 189 97.84 -44.65 6.79
CA LEU A 189 97.79 -45.65 7.85
C LEU A 189 98.14 -47.06 7.33
N LYS A 190 97.63 -47.46 6.16
CA LYS A 190 98.03 -48.73 5.51
C LYS A 190 99.50 -48.77 5.11
N ALA A 191 100.04 -47.66 4.58
CA ALA A 191 101.45 -47.59 4.19
C ALA A 191 102.41 -47.59 5.40
N ALA A 192 101.96 -47.09 6.55
CA ALA A 192 102.71 -47.11 7.81
C ALA A 192 102.71 -48.50 8.48
N GLU A 193 101.66 -49.32 8.28
CA GLU A 193 101.66 -50.73 8.70
C GLU A 193 102.70 -51.58 7.93
N ASP A 194 103.07 -51.17 6.71
CA ASP A 194 104.00 -51.88 5.84
C ASP A 194 105.49 -51.45 5.98
N LYS A 195 105.79 -50.33 6.68
CA LYS A 195 107.16 -49.81 6.83
C LYS A 195 107.41 -49.21 8.22
N ASN A 196 108.35 -49.81 8.97
CA ASN A 196 108.81 -49.31 10.27
C ASN A 196 109.65 -48.02 10.14
N ASP A 197 109.27 -47.03 10.94
CA ASP A 197 110.05 -45.90 11.43
C ASP A 197 110.57 -44.88 10.42
N ASP A 198 109.68 -43.98 9.98
CA ASP A 198 110.07 -42.65 9.53
C ASP A 198 109.30 -41.58 10.33
N ILE A 199 110.02 -40.75 11.09
CA ILE A 199 109.46 -39.76 12.02
C ILE A 199 108.58 -38.73 11.27
N ASP A 200 108.90 -38.44 10.01
CA ASP A 200 108.13 -37.55 9.15
C ASP A 200 106.76 -38.12 8.74
N ASN A 201 106.63 -39.45 8.65
CA ASN A 201 105.35 -40.11 8.39
C ASN A 201 104.42 -40.01 9.60
N HIS A 202 104.96 -40.12 10.82
CA HIS A 202 104.17 -39.98 12.05
C HIS A 202 103.62 -38.57 12.23
N LEU A 203 104.44 -37.53 12.00
CA LEU A 203 104.01 -36.13 12.07
C LEU A 203 102.93 -35.78 11.04
N SER A 204 103.04 -36.34 9.83
CA SER A 204 102.03 -36.14 8.78
C SER A 204 100.71 -36.83 9.12
N ILE A 205 100.74 -38.08 9.59
CA ILE A 205 99.55 -38.82 10.02
C ILE A 205 98.83 -38.08 11.18
N GLU A 206 99.58 -37.56 12.15
CA GLU A 206 99.00 -36.84 13.29
C GLU A 206 98.30 -35.54 12.87
N ARG A 207 98.87 -34.80 11.90
CA ARG A 207 98.22 -33.64 11.28
C ARG A 207 96.91 -34.01 10.58
N PHE A 208 96.92 -35.05 9.73
CA PHE A 208 95.71 -35.53 9.05
C PHE A 208 94.63 -35.98 10.05
N GLN A 209 95.01 -36.64 11.15
CA GLN A 209 94.07 -37.03 12.21
C GLN A 209 93.45 -35.82 12.93
N GLN A 210 94.24 -34.77 13.18
CA GLN A 210 93.73 -33.53 13.78
C GLN A 210 92.76 -32.80 12.84
N GLU A 211 93.08 -32.71 11.55
CA GLU A 211 92.21 -32.10 10.55
C GLU A 211 90.89 -32.88 10.36
N VAL A 212 90.95 -34.21 10.30
CA VAL A 212 89.75 -35.09 10.27
C VAL A 212 88.90 -34.90 11.53
N LYS A 213 89.51 -34.82 12.72
CA LYS A 213 88.79 -34.51 13.98
C LYS A 213 88.15 -33.12 13.96
N GLN A 214 88.80 -32.14 13.34
CA GLN A 214 88.25 -30.80 13.20
C GLN A 214 87.04 -30.79 12.26
N PHE A 215 87.12 -31.45 11.10
CA PHE A 215 85.99 -31.60 10.19
C PHE A 215 84.80 -32.34 10.82
N LEU A 216 85.05 -33.39 11.62
CA LEU A 216 84.01 -34.09 12.37
C LEU A 216 83.27 -33.20 13.38
N LYS A 217 83.91 -32.12 13.87
CA LYS A 217 83.25 -31.12 14.72
C LYS A 217 82.54 -30.02 13.92
N GLU A 218 83.07 -29.66 12.75
CA GLU A 218 82.56 -28.55 11.94
C GLU A 218 81.36 -28.95 11.06
N LEU A 219 81.38 -30.14 10.44
CA LEU A 219 80.32 -30.60 9.53
C LEU A 219 78.94 -30.68 10.21
N PRO A 220 78.79 -31.24 11.43
CA PRO A 220 77.50 -31.25 12.13
C PRO A 220 76.98 -29.84 12.46
N LYS A 221 77.89 -28.89 12.76
CA LYS A 221 77.50 -27.50 13.03
C LYS A 221 76.98 -26.82 11.76
N LEU A 222 77.65 -27.01 10.63
CA LEU A 222 77.19 -26.51 9.33
C LEU A 222 75.84 -27.10 8.94
N LYS A 223 75.67 -28.42 9.13
CA LYS A 223 74.38 -29.09 8.90
C LYS A 223 73.27 -28.50 9.78
N SER A 224 73.51 -28.37 11.08
CA SER A 224 72.54 -27.75 12.01
C SER A 224 72.18 -26.30 11.62
N GLN A 225 73.15 -25.53 11.13
CA GLN A 225 72.90 -24.18 10.62
C GLN A 225 72.03 -24.19 9.34
N MET A 226 72.27 -25.12 8.42
CA MET A 226 71.44 -25.32 7.23
C MET A 226 70.01 -25.71 7.60
N ASP A 227 69.84 -26.69 8.49
CA ASP A 227 68.52 -27.14 8.95
C ASP A 227 67.74 -25.98 9.60
N ALA A 228 68.41 -25.14 10.40
CA ALA A 228 67.81 -23.94 11.00
C ALA A 228 67.42 -22.87 9.96
N LEU A 229 68.18 -22.71 8.88
CA LEU A 229 67.84 -21.83 7.76
C LEU A 229 66.66 -22.38 6.95
N GLN A 230 66.65 -23.68 6.66
CA GLN A 230 65.54 -24.36 6.00
C GLN A 230 64.23 -24.21 6.78
N GLY A 231 64.24 -24.44 8.10
CA GLY A 231 63.05 -24.25 8.93
C GLY A 231 62.52 -22.81 8.90
N ARG A 232 63.40 -21.80 8.82
CA ARG A 232 62.99 -20.39 8.65
C ARG A 232 62.39 -20.11 7.27
N ILE A 233 62.98 -20.68 6.22
CA ILE A 233 62.46 -20.57 4.84
C ILE A 233 61.08 -21.20 4.74
N GLU A 234 60.87 -22.39 5.31
CA GLU A 234 59.59 -23.07 5.35
C GLU A 234 58.52 -22.25 6.09
N PHE A 235 58.87 -21.68 7.25
CA PHE A 235 57.97 -20.80 8.00
C PHE A 235 57.51 -19.59 7.17
N LEU A 236 58.42 -18.95 6.44
CA LEU A 236 58.08 -17.81 5.57
C LEU A 236 57.22 -18.26 4.37
N LYS A 237 57.49 -19.42 3.80
CA LYS A 237 56.67 -20.02 2.73
C LYS A 237 55.25 -20.34 3.20
N GLN A 238 55.11 -20.88 4.41
CA GLN A 238 53.80 -21.12 5.03
C GLN A 238 53.01 -19.82 5.20
N ARG A 239 53.65 -18.76 5.71
CA ARG A 239 53.01 -17.44 5.90
C ARG A 239 52.56 -16.81 4.57
N LYS A 240 53.33 -17.01 3.50
CA LYS A 240 52.92 -16.63 2.13
C LYS A 240 51.67 -17.39 1.66
N GLN A 241 51.55 -18.66 2.03
CA GLN A 241 50.38 -19.47 1.70
C GLN A 241 49.13 -19.05 2.49
N GLU A 242 49.28 -18.69 3.76
CA GLU A 242 48.20 -18.08 4.58
C GLU A 242 47.72 -16.75 3.99
N LEU A 243 48.62 -15.95 3.41
CA LEU A 243 48.23 -14.73 2.71
C LEU A 243 47.41 -15.02 1.46
N LEU A 244 47.75 -16.07 0.70
CA LEU A 244 46.94 -16.49 -0.45
C LEU A 244 45.54 -16.94 -0.03
N THR A 245 45.40 -17.67 1.09
CA THR A 245 44.07 -18.04 1.60
C THR A 245 43.28 -16.80 2.01
N MET A 246 43.89 -15.84 2.72
CA MET A 246 43.25 -14.56 3.04
C MET A 246 42.80 -13.79 1.79
N ARG A 247 43.60 -13.76 0.72
CA ARG A 247 43.19 -13.14 -0.56
C ARG A 247 41.96 -13.82 -1.15
N THR A 248 41.87 -15.15 -1.09
CA THR A 248 40.69 -15.86 -1.59
C THR A 248 39.44 -15.60 -0.75
N GLU A 249 39.58 -15.49 0.57
CA GLU A 249 38.50 -15.15 1.49
C GLU A 249 38.00 -13.72 1.27
N TYR A 250 38.91 -12.77 1.09
CA TYR A 250 38.56 -11.40 0.76
C TYR A 250 37.76 -11.29 -0.55
N ARG A 251 38.14 -12.07 -1.58
CA ARG A 251 37.37 -12.13 -2.83
C ARG A 251 35.95 -12.66 -2.62
N LYS A 252 35.77 -13.67 -1.75
CA LYS A 252 34.44 -14.18 -1.39
C LYS A 252 33.62 -13.12 -0.66
N LEU A 253 34.20 -12.45 0.33
CA LEU A 253 33.55 -11.34 1.05
C LEU A 253 33.13 -10.21 0.10
N ASN A 254 33.98 -9.86 -0.86
CA ASN A 254 33.67 -8.82 -1.85
C ASN A 254 32.54 -9.25 -2.80
N HIS A 255 32.45 -10.54 -3.13
CA HIS A 255 31.32 -11.08 -3.87
C HIS A 255 30.03 -11.05 -3.03
N ASP A 256 30.09 -11.35 -1.74
CA ASP A 256 28.92 -11.24 -0.84
C ASP A 256 28.40 -9.79 -0.76
N VAL A 257 29.30 -8.79 -0.79
CA VAL A 257 28.92 -7.37 -0.87
C VAL A 257 28.17 -7.08 -2.17
N GLN A 258 28.64 -7.61 -3.30
CA GLN A 258 27.95 -7.45 -4.59
C GLN A 258 26.55 -8.07 -4.57
N LEU A 259 26.42 -9.29 -4.05
CA LEU A 259 25.12 -9.96 -3.92
C LEU A 259 24.17 -9.15 -3.00
N ALA A 260 24.68 -8.62 -1.89
CA ALA A 260 23.91 -7.77 -0.99
C ALA A 260 23.49 -6.44 -1.65
N LEU A 261 24.33 -5.88 -2.53
CA LEU A 261 24.01 -4.68 -3.28
C LEU A 261 22.91 -4.93 -4.31
N GLU A 262 22.99 -6.02 -5.07
CA GLU A 262 21.96 -6.43 -6.04
C GLU A 262 20.60 -6.65 -5.34
N ASP A 263 20.60 -7.38 -4.22
CA ASP A 263 19.40 -7.58 -3.39
C ASP A 263 18.82 -6.26 -2.87
N LYS A 264 19.68 -5.32 -2.42
CA LYS A 264 19.25 -3.97 -2.00
C LYS A 264 18.60 -3.21 -3.15
N ILE A 265 19.17 -3.28 -4.37
CA ILE A 265 18.63 -2.59 -5.55
C ILE A 265 17.26 -3.16 -5.92
N LEU A 266 17.08 -4.49 -5.89
CA LEU A 266 15.79 -5.12 -6.16
C LEU A 266 14.71 -4.65 -5.16
N LYS A 267 15.06 -4.63 -3.87
CA LYS A 267 14.17 -4.15 -2.80
C LYS A 267 13.87 -2.65 -2.89
N GLU A 268 14.84 -1.84 -3.32
CA GLU A 268 14.66 -0.41 -3.57
C GLU A 268 13.67 -0.17 -4.71
N ASN A 269 13.84 -0.87 -5.84
CA ASN A 269 12.94 -0.78 -6.98
C ASN A 269 11.50 -1.15 -6.60
N GLU A 270 11.31 -2.20 -5.79
CA GLU A 270 10.00 -2.59 -5.28
C GLU A 270 9.41 -1.51 -4.35
N PHE A 271 10.23 -0.98 -3.43
CA PHE A 271 9.81 0.08 -2.52
C PHE A 271 9.40 1.36 -3.25
N ASP A 272 10.17 1.77 -4.25
CA ASP A 272 9.88 2.94 -5.08
C ASP A 272 8.60 2.75 -5.89
N ARG A 273 8.40 1.54 -6.44
CA ARG A 273 7.18 1.18 -7.17
C ARG A 273 5.93 1.27 -6.28
N VAL A 274 5.97 0.69 -5.08
CA VAL A 274 4.86 0.79 -4.11
C VAL A 274 4.63 2.24 -3.69
N THR A 275 5.69 3.01 -3.48
CA THR A 275 5.63 4.43 -3.11
C THR A 275 4.95 5.25 -4.21
N ASN A 276 5.32 5.02 -5.47
CA ASN A 276 4.72 5.70 -6.62
C ASN A 276 3.23 5.34 -6.78
N CYS A 277 2.88 4.05 -6.73
CA CYS A 277 1.48 3.60 -6.77
C CYS A 277 0.63 4.24 -5.68
N ARG A 278 1.16 4.22 -4.44
CA ARG A 278 0.53 4.83 -3.27
C ARG A 278 0.33 6.33 -3.47
N GLN A 279 1.31 7.05 -3.99
CA GLN A 279 1.20 8.49 -4.23
C GLN A 279 0.13 8.82 -5.27
N VAL A 280 0.07 8.06 -6.38
CA VAL A 280 -0.95 8.22 -7.42
C VAL A 280 -2.35 8.01 -6.84
N ILE A 281 -2.57 6.89 -6.15
CA ILE A 281 -3.89 6.56 -5.57
C ILE A 281 -4.27 7.54 -4.47
N ARG A 282 -3.31 7.99 -3.64
CA ARG A 282 -3.54 9.03 -2.64
C ARG A 282 -3.92 10.36 -3.27
N ASN A 283 -3.32 10.73 -4.40
CA ASN A 283 -3.69 11.93 -5.13
C ASN A 283 -5.11 11.82 -5.71
N ILE A 284 -5.47 10.68 -6.31
CA ILE A 284 -6.84 10.40 -6.80
C ILE A 284 -7.84 10.46 -5.64
N TYR A 285 -7.52 9.83 -4.51
CA TYR A 285 -8.37 9.86 -3.31
C TYR A 285 -8.54 11.29 -2.79
N LYS A 286 -7.45 12.06 -2.65
CA LYS A 286 -7.51 13.48 -2.25
C LYS A 286 -8.41 14.28 -3.18
N CYS A 287 -8.26 14.12 -4.49
CA CYS A 287 -9.12 14.77 -5.48
C CYS A 287 -10.60 14.42 -5.23
N ARG A 288 -10.93 13.14 -5.04
CA ARG A 288 -12.33 12.70 -4.83
C ARG A 288 -12.90 13.04 -3.46
N ALA A 289 -12.09 13.02 -2.40
CA ALA A 289 -12.49 13.20 -1.01
C ALA A 289 -12.35 14.64 -0.51
N THR A 290 -11.67 15.53 -1.25
CA THR A 290 -11.59 16.95 -0.87
C THR A 290 -12.97 17.57 -0.92
N ASP A 291 -13.28 18.40 0.08
CA ASP A 291 -14.45 19.28 0.08
C ASP A 291 -14.10 20.70 -0.39
N ASP A 292 -12.85 20.90 -0.80
CA ASP A 292 -12.28 22.18 -1.19
C ASP A 292 -12.68 22.54 -2.63
N LEU A 293 -13.47 23.60 -2.75
CA LEU A 293 -14.10 24.04 -3.99
C LEU A 293 -13.08 24.44 -5.08
N PRO A 294 -11.99 25.18 -4.77
CA PRO A 294 -10.98 25.56 -5.76
C PRO A 294 -10.19 24.36 -6.29
N GLN A 295 -9.86 23.36 -5.46
CA GLN A 295 -9.22 22.13 -5.92
C GLN A 295 -10.15 21.30 -6.83
N LYS A 296 -11.45 21.23 -6.50
CA LYS A 296 -12.43 20.58 -7.39
C LYS A 296 -12.52 21.25 -8.76
N ILE A 297 -12.50 22.58 -8.78
CA ILE A 297 -12.52 23.36 -10.03
C ILE A 297 -11.22 23.15 -10.83
N PHE A 298 -10.05 23.19 -10.16
CA PHE A 298 -8.74 23.01 -10.80
C PHE A 298 -8.59 21.63 -11.46
N TYR A 299 -9.14 20.57 -10.87
CA TYR A 299 -9.09 19.21 -11.41
C TYR A 299 -10.35 18.77 -12.18
N ALA A 300 -11.27 19.71 -12.50
CA ALA A 300 -12.53 19.44 -13.20
C ALA A 300 -13.40 18.33 -12.54
N LEU A 301 -13.39 18.27 -11.21
CA LEU A 301 -14.12 17.27 -10.43
C LEU A 301 -15.55 17.74 -10.14
N PRO A 302 -16.51 16.81 -9.91
CA PRO A 302 -17.88 17.18 -9.60
C PRO A 302 -17.94 18.04 -8.35
N VAL A 303 -18.31 19.31 -8.52
CA VAL A 303 -18.62 20.22 -7.42
C VAL A 303 -19.96 19.78 -6.85
N LYS A 304 -19.91 18.92 -5.84
CA LYS A 304 -21.07 18.72 -4.96
C LYS A 304 -21.32 20.04 -4.27
N SER A 305 -22.37 20.75 -4.68
CA SER A 305 -22.91 21.86 -3.89
C SER A 305 -23.15 21.32 -2.49
N LYS A 306 -22.57 21.95 -1.45
CA LYS A 306 -22.74 21.58 -0.04
C LYS A 306 -24.21 21.56 0.42
N ASN A 307 -25.17 21.89 -0.46
CA ASN A 307 -26.59 21.83 -0.21
C ASN A 307 -27.25 20.48 -0.55
N SER A 308 -26.51 19.41 -0.88
CA SER A 308 -27.14 18.13 -1.26
C SER A 308 -26.81 16.94 -0.35
N GLY A 309 -26.24 17.18 0.84
CA GLY A 309 -25.76 16.12 1.74
C GLY A 309 -26.17 16.24 3.21
N GLU A 310 -27.05 17.16 3.58
CA GLU A 310 -27.73 17.05 4.88
C GLU A 310 -28.93 16.12 4.71
N ASP A 311 -29.09 15.19 5.63
CA ASP A 311 -30.20 14.24 5.70
C ASP A 311 -31.54 15.02 5.66
N TYR A 312 -32.12 15.16 4.47
CA TYR A 312 -33.26 16.03 4.16
C TYR A 312 -34.60 15.53 4.77
N ASN A 313 -34.54 14.58 5.70
CA ASN A 313 -35.70 14.00 6.36
C ASN A 313 -35.88 14.39 7.83
N ASP A 314 -34.99 15.18 8.42
CA ASP A 314 -35.20 15.73 9.76
C ASP A 314 -36.40 16.71 9.77
N ASP A 315 -37.42 16.40 10.58
CA ASP A 315 -38.65 17.18 10.72
C ASP A 315 -38.34 18.63 11.15
N LEU A 316 -37.31 18.82 11.96
CA LEU A 316 -36.85 20.15 12.37
C LEU A 316 -36.35 20.96 11.17
N SER A 317 -35.58 20.34 10.27
CA SER A 317 -35.04 20.99 9.07
C SER A 317 -36.14 21.34 8.05
N LYS A 318 -37.23 20.57 8.01
CA LYS A 318 -38.43 20.89 7.22
C LYS A 318 -39.21 22.05 7.86
N ALA A 319 -39.37 22.04 9.18
CA ALA A 319 -40.06 23.10 9.91
C ALA A 319 -39.30 24.43 9.81
N MET A 320 -37.99 24.45 9.98
CA MET A 320 -37.16 25.65 9.84
C MET A 320 -37.31 26.31 8.45
N ARG A 321 -37.42 25.51 7.39
CA ARG A 321 -37.64 26.02 6.03
C ARG A 321 -39.03 26.60 5.81
N LEU A 322 -40.05 25.98 6.39
CA LEU A 322 -41.41 26.53 6.37
C LEU A 322 -41.44 27.84 7.17
N THR A 323 -40.85 27.85 8.36
CA THR A 323 -40.76 29.04 9.20
C THR A 323 -40.02 30.17 8.47
N SER A 324 -38.85 29.91 7.87
CA SER A 324 -38.10 30.97 7.17
C SER A 324 -38.84 31.54 5.96
N LYS A 325 -39.68 30.74 5.30
CA LYS A 325 -40.52 31.19 4.19
C LYS A 325 -41.66 32.12 4.63
N TYR A 326 -42.28 31.87 5.79
CA TYR A 326 -43.52 32.55 6.20
C TYR A 326 -43.34 33.56 7.36
N ILE A 327 -42.21 33.56 8.07
CA ILE A 327 -42.00 34.44 9.23
C ILE A 327 -41.89 35.92 8.84
N GLY A 328 -41.31 36.24 7.67
CA GLY A 328 -41.16 37.61 7.20
C GLY A 328 -40.40 38.47 8.21
N ARG A 329 -40.90 39.69 8.50
CA ARG A 329 -40.27 40.68 9.39
C ARG A 329 -40.16 40.26 10.86
N ASP A 330 -40.89 39.22 11.28
CA ASP A 330 -40.87 38.76 12.68
C ASP A 330 -39.69 37.83 13.01
N TRP A 331 -38.75 37.61 12.08
CA TRP A 331 -37.64 36.69 12.28
C TRP A 331 -36.74 37.07 13.47
N SER A 332 -36.57 38.37 13.74
CA SER A 332 -35.73 38.85 14.84
C SER A 332 -36.41 38.60 16.19
N ARG A 333 -37.73 38.79 16.26
CA ARG A 333 -38.56 38.42 17.41
C ARG A 333 -38.54 36.92 17.66
N LEU A 334 -38.59 36.12 16.60
CA LEU A 334 -38.47 34.67 16.71
C LEU A 334 -37.12 34.29 17.31
N TYR A 335 -36.01 34.84 16.82
CA TYR A 335 -34.67 34.51 17.33
C TYR A 335 -34.49 34.85 18.80
N TRP A 336 -35.06 35.96 19.26
CA TRP A 336 -35.08 36.34 20.67
C TRP A 336 -35.79 35.34 21.58
N GLN A 337 -36.81 34.66 21.07
CA GLN A 337 -37.62 33.70 21.83
C GLN A 337 -37.14 32.26 21.69
N LEU A 338 -36.16 31.99 20.83
CA LEU A 338 -35.61 30.65 20.69
C LEU A 338 -34.76 30.30 21.92
N PRO A 339 -34.98 29.11 22.53
CA PRO A 339 -34.13 28.68 23.64
C PRO A 339 -32.71 28.40 23.13
N PHE A 340 -31.70 28.51 23.99
CA PHE A 340 -30.30 28.13 23.72
C PHE A 340 -29.79 27.20 24.81
N TYR A 341 -29.15 26.09 24.43
CA TYR A 341 -28.44 25.19 25.33
C TYR A 341 -27.02 24.95 24.80
N PRO A 342 -25.97 25.48 25.46
CA PRO A 342 -25.98 26.28 26.70
C PRO A 342 -26.66 27.66 26.56
N LEU A 343 -27.09 28.25 27.69
CA LEU A 343 -27.75 29.56 27.70
C LEU A 343 -26.81 30.64 27.15
N ARG A 344 -27.31 31.43 26.18
CA ARG A 344 -26.58 32.56 25.62
C ARG A 344 -27.04 33.87 26.24
N GLY A 345 -26.09 34.78 26.47
CA GLY A 345 -26.39 36.12 27.01
C GLY A 345 -27.20 36.96 26.02
N LYS A 346 -28.08 37.84 26.54
CA LYS A 346 -28.90 38.74 25.71
C LYS A 346 -28.07 39.63 24.78
N GLU A 347 -26.87 40.03 25.21
CA GLU A 347 -25.94 40.82 24.40
C GLU A 347 -25.43 40.07 23.18
N GLU A 348 -25.22 38.75 23.28
CA GLU A 348 -24.77 37.93 22.14
C GLU A 348 -25.88 37.73 21.11
N VAL A 349 -27.11 37.52 21.58
CA VAL A 349 -28.29 37.42 20.70
C VAL A 349 -28.53 38.74 19.98
N SER A 350 -28.36 39.87 20.67
CA SER A 350 -28.45 41.21 20.08
C SER A 350 -27.36 41.44 19.01
N LYS A 351 -26.11 41.06 19.29
CA LYS A 351 -25.00 41.12 18.32
C LYS A 351 -25.28 40.26 17.08
N ASP A 352 -25.86 39.08 17.26
CA ASP A 352 -26.21 38.20 16.16
C ASP A 352 -27.29 38.78 15.25
N ILE A 353 -28.30 39.44 15.83
CA ILE A 353 -29.37 40.11 15.08
C ILE A 353 -28.78 41.28 14.31
N ASN A 354 -28.03 42.16 14.97
CA ASN A 354 -27.39 43.31 14.32
C ASN A 354 -26.47 42.88 13.19
N TYR A 355 -25.69 41.80 13.38
CA TYR A 355 -24.84 41.26 12.32
C TYR A 355 -25.65 40.78 11.10
N ILE A 356 -26.82 40.18 11.32
CA ILE A 356 -27.65 39.65 10.22
C ILE A 356 -28.44 40.77 9.54
N ASP A 357 -28.95 41.73 10.30
CA ASP A 357 -29.47 42.99 9.74
C ASP A 357 -28.38 43.68 8.90
N ASP A 358 -27.15 43.72 9.42
CA ASP A 358 -26.03 44.35 8.74
C ASP A 358 -25.61 43.63 7.45
N LYS A 359 -25.74 42.30 7.46
CA LYS A 359 -25.41 41.47 6.30
C LYS A 359 -26.43 41.61 5.17
N TYR A 360 -27.69 41.92 5.49
CA TYR A 360 -28.82 41.91 4.55
C TYR A 360 -29.49 43.28 4.39
N HIS A 361 -28.72 44.37 4.50
CA HIS A 361 -29.17 45.77 4.41
C HIS A 361 -29.94 46.19 3.13
N ARG A 362 -29.95 45.39 2.05
CA ARG A 362 -30.54 45.78 0.75
C ARG A 362 -31.66 44.82 0.31
N GLY A 363 -32.89 45.32 0.29
CA GLY A 363 -34.08 44.65 -0.29
C GLY A 363 -34.90 43.81 0.70
N ASP A 364 -36.03 43.25 0.22
CA ASP A 364 -36.91 42.36 0.99
C ASP A 364 -36.30 40.94 1.11
N VAL A 365 -35.21 40.82 1.87
CA VAL A 365 -34.41 39.59 2.02
C VAL A 365 -34.78 38.84 3.30
N TYR A 366 -36.01 39.00 3.78
CA TYR A 366 -36.47 38.44 5.06
C TYR A 366 -36.39 36.91 5.16
N ARG A 367 -36.57 36.23 4.03
CA ARG A 367 -36.47 34.77 3.98
C ARG A 367 -35.05 34.28 4.23
N ASP A 368 -34.06 34.95 3.64
CA ASP A 368 -32.66 34.54 3.80
C ASP A 368 -32.14 34.97 5.17
N GLN A 369 -32.56 36.14 5.68
CA GLN A 369 -32.33 36.53 7.07
C GLN A 369 -32.86 35.46 8.04
N ALA A 370 -34.13 35.07 7.92
CA ALA A 370 -34.73 34.04 8.76
C ALA A 370 -34.04 32.67 8.63
N THR A 371 -33.58 32.31 7.42
CA THR A 371 -32.87 31.06 7.17
C THR A 371 -31.51 31.06 7.86
N ASP A 372 -30.75 32.15 7.75
CA ASP A 372 -29.45 32.32 8.40
C ASP A 372 -29.56 32.29 9.91
N VAL A 373 -30.57 32.96 10.46
CA VAL A 373 -30.89 33.03 11.89
C VAL A 373 -31.24 31.66 12.46
N LEU A 374 -32.12 30.92 11.79
CA LEU A 374 -32.51 29.57 12.21
C LEU A 374 -31.34 28.58 12.11
N ASN A 375 -30.53 28.67 11.05
CA ASN A 375 -29.32 27.86 10.92
C ASN A 375 -28.29 28.19 12.01
N LYS A 376 -28.15 29.47 12.35
CA LYS A 376 -27.30 29.94 13.44
C LYS A 376 -27.80 29.41 14.79
N TRP A 377 -29.11 29.46 15.04
CA TRP A 377 -29.74 28.86 16.22
C TRP A 377 -29.45 27.36 16.32
N ARG A 378 -29.66 26.59 15.24
CA ARG A 378 -29.39 25.14 15.21
C ARG A 378 -27.93 24.80 15.52
N ARG A 379 -26.99 25.64 15.10
CA ARG A 379 -25.55 25.45 15.39
C ARG A 379 -25.20 25.71 16.85
N PHE A 380 -25.81 26.72 17.46
CA PHE A 380 -25.51 27.10 18.84
C PHE A 380 -26.35 26.37 19.88
N HIS A 381 -27.43 25.71 19.45
CA HIS A 381 -28.30 24.96 20.32
C HIS A 381 -28.02 23.45 20.18
N THR A 382 -27.23 22.91 21.11
CA THR A 382 -26.70 21.54 21.06
C THR A 382 -27.74 20.42 21.09
N ARG A 383 -29.00 20.71 21.46
CA ARG A 383 -30.09 19.74 21.60
C ARG A 383 -31.40 20.17 20.91
N ALA A 384 -31.31 20.84 19.77
CA ALA A 384 -32.45 21.57 19.21
C ALA A 384 -33.55 20.61 18.77
N LYS A 385 -34.79 20.84 19.24
CA LYS A 385 -35.95 20.04 18.85
C LYS A 385 -37.00 20.86 18.12
N LEU A 386 -37.90 20.16 17.43
CA LEU A 386 -39.03 20.77 16.73
C LEU A 386 -39.97 21.49 17.72
N GLU A 387 -40.16 20.93 18.90
CA GLU A 387 -41.01 21.49 19.95
C GLU A 387 -40.51 22.86 20.41
N ASP A 388 -39.19 23.06 20.46
CA ASP A 388 -38.58 24.33 20.87
C ASP A 388 -38.91 25.45 19.87
N LEU A 389 -38.87 25.12 18.56
CA LEU A 389 -39.25 26.04 17.49
C LEU A 389 -40.75 26.36 17.52
N ILE A 390 -41.60 25.35 17.76
CA ILE A 390 -43.05 25.54 17.91
C ILE A 390 -43.36 26.42 19.13
N GLN A 391 -42.69 26.18 20.25
CA GLN A 391 -42.88 26.96 21.47
C GLN A 391 -42.46 28.42 21.27
N ALA A 392 -41.32 28.68 20.62
CA ALA A 392 -40.90 30.03 20.26
C ALA A 392 -41.90 30.73 19.33
N LEU A 393 -42.46 30.01 18.34
CA LEU A 393 -43.52 30.53 17.47
C LEU A 393 -44.82 30.85 18.22
N ARG A 394 -45.14 30.10 19.29
CA ARG A 394 -46.30 30.40 20.17
C ARG A 394 -46.08 31.69 20.95
N TYR A 395 -44.86 31.91 21.46
CA TYR A 395 -44.52 33.12 22.21
C TYR A 395 -44.60 34.39 21.36
N ILE A 396 -44.31 34.31 20.07
CA ILE A 396 -44.48 35.44 19.14
C ILE A 396 -45.87 35.47 18.48
N HIS A 397 -46.81 34.65 18.95
CA HIS A 397 -48.20 34.56 18.47
C HIS A 397 -48.34 34.26 16.96
N ARG A 398 -47.36 33.60 16.33
CA ARG A 398 -47.41 33.19 14.91
C ARG A 398 -48.03 31.80 14.73
N PHE A 399 -49.30 31.69 15.14
CA PHE A 399 -50.08 30.45 15.04
C PHE A 399 -50.37 30.02 13.60
N ASP A 400 -50.34 30.96 12.66
CA ASP A 400 -50.43 30.73 11.22
C ASP A 400 -49.32 29.79 10.72
N ILE A 401 -48.08 30.01 11.14
CA ILE A 401 -46.93 29.18 10.77
C ILE A 401 -47.01 27.81 11.46
N ILE A 402 -47.44 27.78 12.72
CA ILE A 402 -47.63 26.52 13.47
C ILE A 402 -48.66 25.63 12.76
N GLN A 403 -49.77 26.18 12.29
CA GLN A 403 -50.78 25.42 11.54
C GLN A 403 -50.23 24.86 10.23
N ILE A 404 -49.32 25.57 9.56
CA ILE A 404 -48.64 25.10 8.34
C ILE A 404 -47.67 23.95 8.67
N ILE A 405 -46.88 24.10 9.73
CA ILE A 405 -45.97 23.05 10.23
C ILE A 405 -46.77 21.80 10.63
N ASP A 406 -47.85 21.98 11.40
CA ASP A 406 -48.73 20.89 11.83
C ASP A 406 -49.33 20.15 10.62
N ARG A 407 -49.80 20.89 9.60
CA ARG A 407 -50.40 20.30 8.40
C ARG A 407 -49.39 19.55 7.53
N CYS A 408 -48.19 20.09 7.37
CA CYS A 408 -47.19 19.55 6.44
C CYS A 408 -46.29 18.47 7.06
N ILE A 409 -46.14 18.45 8.39
CA ILE A 409 -45.17 17.59 9.08
C ILE A 409 -45.86 16.65 10.09
N LEU A 410 -46.83 17.15 10.88
CA LEU A 410 -47.40 16.38 11.99
C LEU A 410 -48.70 15.61 11.63
N LYS A 411 -49.56 16.13 10.74
CA LYS A 411 -50.78 15.45 10.28
C LYS A 411 -50.55 14.22 9.39
N PRO A 412 -49.56 14.17 8.47
CA PRO A 412 -49.28 12.98 7.67
C PRO A 412 -48.90 11.75 8.53
N LYS A 413 -48.25 11.97 9.68
CA LYS A 413 -47.86 10.89 10.62
C LYS A 413 -49.04 10.30 11.39
N ARG A 414 -50.09 11.08 11.70
CA ARG A 414 -51.30 10.59 12.39
C ARG A 414 -52.18 9.70 11.50
N LEU A 415 -52.11 9.86 10.18
CA LEU A 415 -52.80 9.00 9.22
C LEU A 415 -52.04 7.68 9.02
N LEU A 416 -50.70 7.72 8.93
CA LEU A 416 -49.85 6.52 8.85
C LEU A 416 -49.95 5.63 10.11
N HIS A 417 -50.08 6.20 11.31
CA HIS A 417 -50.27 5.39 12.53
C HIS A 417 -51.66 4.76 12.62
N LYS A 418 -52.71 5.37 12.04
CA LYS A 418 -54.03 4.73 11.94
C LYS A 418 -54.08 3.64 10.87
N GLU A 419 -53.36 3.81 9.76
CA GLU A 419 -53.25 2.78 8.72
C GLU A 419 -52.36 1.60 9.14
N GLN A 420 -51.37 1.82 10.03
CA GLN A 420 -50.54 0.76 10.60
C GLN A 420 -51.24 -0.08 11.68
N GLU A 421 -52.31 0.42 12.31
CA GLU A 421 -53.15 -0.39 13.20
C GLU A 421 -54.16 -1.26 12.45
N GLU A 422 -54.43 -1.01 11.16
CA GLU A 422 -55.54 -1.65 10.44
C GLU A 422 -55.16 -2.67 9.35
N ILE A 423 -53.88 -2.87 9.01
CA ILE A 423 -53.50 -3.85 7.97
C ILE A 423 -52.24 -4.63 8.34
N ASP A 424 -52.39 -5.70 9.10
CA ASP A 424 -51.59 -6.91 8.88
C ASP A 424 -52.53 -8.13 8.79
N PRO A 425 -52.99 -8.52 7.58
CA PRO A 425 -53.90 -9.64 7.39
C PRO A 425 -53.32 -10.96 7.93
N ARG A 426 -51.99 -11.07 8.04
CA ARG A 426 -51.32 -12.24 8.62
C ARG A 426 -51.47 -12.31 10.13
N LYS A 427 -51.51 -11.18 10.84
CA LYS A 427 -51.75 -11.16 12.29
C LYS A 427 -53.16 -11.64 12.65
N LYS A 428 -54.15 -11.25 11.85
CA LYS A 428 -55.55 -11.68 12.02
C LYS A 428 -55.72 -13.18 11.70
N GLU A 429 -55.06 -13.69 10.66
CA GLU A 429 -54.99 -15.12 10.37
C GLU A 429 -54.26 -15.91 11.48
N ILE A 430 -53.15 -15.39 12.01
CA ILE A 430 -52.41 -16.01 13.11
C ILE A 430 -53.25 -16.02 14.40
N GLU A 431 -53.98 -14.95 14.71
CA GLU A 431 -54.89 -14.92 15.87
C GLU A 431 -56.08 -15.87 15.70
N ASP A 432 -56.66 -15.98 14.50
CA ASP A 432 -57.73 -16.94 14.23
C ASP A 432 -57.23 -18.40 14.25
N LEU A 433 -56.01 -18.65 13.77
CA LEU A 433 -55.35 -19.95 13.90
C LEU A 433 -55.07 -20.28 15.36
N ASN A 434 -54.57 -19.33 16.15
CA ASN A 434 -54.33 -19.53 17.58
C ASN A 434 -55.62 -19.74 18.36
N ARG A 435 -56.72 -19.06 18.00
CA ARG A 435 -58.04 -19.33 18.59
C ARG A 435 -58.57 -20.71 18.22
N LYS A 436 -58.38 -21.16 16.97
CA LYS A 436 -58.74 -22.52 16.54
C LYS A 436 -57.90 -23.58 17.26
N LEU A 437 -56.61 -23.32 17.43
CA LEU A 437 -55.67 -24.20 18.13
C LEU A 437 -56.04 -24.31 19.62
N ASN A 438 -56.34 -23.20 20.29
CA ASN A 438 -56.76 -23.20 21.69
C ASN A 438 -58.11 -23.92 21.89
N ARG A 439 -59.07 -23.76 20.97
CA ARG A 439 -60.33 -24.53 20.99
C ARG A 439 -60.10 -26.03 20.78
N LEU A 440 -59.10 -26.42 19.99
CA LEU A 440 -58.72 -27.83 19.82
C LEU A 440 -58.07 -28.36 21.10
N PHE A 441 -57.17 -27.60 21.72
CA PHE A 441 -56.57 -27.98 23.00
C PHE A 441 -57.61 -28.10 24.12
N GLU A 442 -58.58 -27.18 24.21
CA GLU A 442 -59.70 -27.29 25.15
C GLU A 442 -60.57 -28.52 24.87
N LYS A 443 -60.84 -28.85 23.60
CA LYS A 443 -61.60 -30.07 23.24
C LYS A 443 -60.85 -31.37 23.56
N ILE A 444 -59.52 -31.35 23.50
CA ILE A 444 -58.68 -32.48 23.92
C ILE A 444 -58.66 -32.59 25.45
N HIS A 445 -58.52 -31.47 26.16
CA HIS A 445 -58.52 -31.44 27.64
C HIS A 445 -59.89 -31.78 28.26
N THR A 446 -60.99 -31.45 27.58
CA THR A 446 -62.36 -31.77 28.04
C THR A 446 -62.82 -33.18 27.65
N GLY A 447 -61.96 -33.99 27.01
CA GLY A 447 -62.26 -35.38 26.66
C GLY A 447 -63.29 -35.54 25.53
N ALA A 448 -63.55 -34.50 24.75
CA ALA A 448 -64.54 -34.52 23.66
C ALA A 448 -64.01 -35.17 22.36
N ILE A 449 -62.71 -35.45 22.27
CA ILE A 449 -62.09 -36.15 21.14
C ILE A 449 -61.59 -37.50 21.67
N LYS A 450 -62.36 -38.56 21.42
CA LYS A 450 -61.91 -39.94 21.64
C LYS A 450 -60.81 -40.24 20.61
N THR A 451 -59.58 -40.40 21.07
CA THR A 451 -58.52 -41.05 20.29
C THR A 451 -58.99 -42.48 20.04
N HIS A 452 -59.25 -42.81 18.78
CA HIS A 452 -59.42 -44.19 18.36
C HIS A 452 -58.07 -44.88 18.52
N ASP A 453 -57.91 -45.65 19.59
CA ASP A 453 -56.83 -46.62 19.70
C ASP A 453 -57.11 -47.77 18.73
N THR A 454 -56.22 -47.94 17.78
CA THR A 454 -56.03 -49.17 17.02
C THR A 454 -55.38 -50.20 17.92
N SER A 455 -56.18 -51.18 18.35
CA SER A 455 -55.78 -52.55 18.61
C SER A 455 -56.96 -53.47 18.27
#